data_AF-A0A520IKK0-F1
#
_entry.id   AF-A0A520IKK0-F1
#
_cell.length_a   1.000
_cell.length_b   1.000
_cell.length_c   1.000
_cell.angle_alpha   90.00
_cell.angle_beta   90.00
_cell.angle_gamma   90.00
#
_symmetry.space_group_name_H-M   'P 1'
#
loop_
_entity.id
_entity.type
_entity.pdbx_description
1 polymer ?
#
loop_
_entity_poly.entity_id
_entity_poly.type
_entity_poly.pdbx_seq_one_letter_code
_entity_poly.pdbx_strand_id
1 'polypeptide(L)'
;YFLEFNFGYNGSERFSDTHRFGFFPTVGASWVLSSEKFWDGGLSNVFNRMKLRASYGLVGNDAISNRRFFYLSDVNLNGGNSAVFGTNNGYQRNGVSIRNYQNDDVTWEKSRQTNLGLEFTLLKDFNFIVDFYNNDKYDVLQNRSSVPTTMGLEAGITANIGKVRSRGIDFSIDGKKNVGMNGWVSARGNLTYSVNEYVQYEEPDYNEAYRKITGQPLNRNYGYIAERLFVDDNEALNSPTQIFSTNGFAPMGGDIKYRDLNNDGRIDGADQTFLGNPNIPQIVYGFGLSSGYKGFDLSAFFQGQAMVSFFIDPARTSPFIKSPDTQFTGNTQLLMDYANDHWSEENQNMYALYPRLGANGAQIENNRQQSTWWMRDGSFLRLKSLEIGYTLPKPLLQNLKLRNARLYFNGLNLITWSPFKMWDPELGGRGFNYPIQKVFNVGLNVNL
;
A
#
# COMPACT_ATOMS: atom_id res chain seq x y z
N TYR A 1 13.68 -16.77 -33.33
CA TYR A 1 12.47 -16.01 -32.95
C TYR A 1 11.50 -16.92 -32.24
N PHE A 2 10.73 -16.42 -31.30
CA PHE A 2 9.70 -17.17 -30.59
C PHE A 2 8.38 -16.40 -30.65
N LEU A 3 7.29 -17.11 -30.88
CA LEU A 3 5.93 -16.59 -30.86
C LEU A 3 5.08 -17.58 -30.05
N GLU A 4 4.29 -17.06 -29.13
CA GLU A 4 3.41 -17.82 -28.26
C GLU A 4 2.01 -17.21 -28.29
N PHE A 5 1.00 -18.07 -28.36
CA PHE A 5 -0.40 -17.71 -28.28
C PHE A 5 -1.07 -18.56 -27.22
N ASN A 6 -1.86 -17.93 -26.37
CA ASN A 6 -2.63 -18.58 -25.30
C ASN A 6 -4.03 -17.96 -25.25
N PHE A 7 -5.04 -18.72 -24.88
CA PHE A 7 -6.38 -18.21 -24.63
C PHE A 7 -7.05 -18.97 -23.49
N GLY A 8 -7.80 -18.25 -22.67
CA GLY A 8 -8.69 -18.82 -21.67
C GLY A 8 -10.15 -18.57 -22.05
N TYR A 9 -11.00 -19.60 -21.92
CA TYR A 9 -12.45 -19.45 -21.96
C TYR A 9 -13.01 -19.94 -20.63
N ASN A 10 -13.36 -19.00 -19.76
CA ASN A 10 -13.68 -19.27 -18.35
C ASN A 10 -15.14 -18.92 -18.06
N GLY A 11 -15.82 -19.77 -17.29
CA GLY A 11 -17.17 -19.51 -16.79
C GLY A 11 -17.16 -19.20 -15.30
N SER A 12 -17.96 -18.22 -14.86
CA SER A 12 -18.19 -17.94 -13.44
C SER A 12 -19.68 -17.98 -13.12
N GLU A 13 -20.04 -18.76 -12.09
CA GLU A 13 -21.42 -18.86 -11.60
C GLU A 13 -21.95 -17.56 -10.99
N ARG A 14 -21.08 -16.57 -10.78
CA ARG A 14 -21.40 -15.30 -10.14
C ARG A 14 -22.20 -14.37 -11.04
N PHE A 15 -22.02 -14.51 -12.34
CA PHE A 15 -22.67 -13.72 -13.37
C PHE A 15 -23.91 -14.43 -13.92
N SER A 16 -24.80 -13.65 -14.51
CA SER A 16 -25.98 -14.16 -15.24
C SER A 16 -25.56 -15.11 -16.36
N ASP A 17 -26.52 -15.87 -16.90
CA ASP A 17 -26.30 -16.74 -18.06
C ASP A 17 -25.72 -15.99 -19.27
N THR A 18 -26.15 -14.74 -19.51
CA THR A 18 -25.67 -13.88 -20.61
C THR A 18 -24.22 -13.39 -20.43
N HIS A 19 -23.72 -13.29 -19.19
CA HIS A 19 -22.37 -12.79 -18.87
C HIS A 19 -21.45 -13.85 -18.23
N ARG A 20 -21.89 -15.11 -18.18
CA ARG A 20 -21.23 -16.21 -17.48
C ARG A 20 -19.82 -16.47 -17.96
N PHE A 21 -19.63 -16.47 -19.27
CA PHE A 21 -18.38 -16.87 -19.91
C PHE A 21 -17.59 -15.67 -20.43
N GLY A 22 -16.28 -15.67 -20.16
CA GLY A 22 -15.32 -14.69 -20.68
C GLY A 22 -14.23 -15.35 -21.52
N PHE A 23 -13.84 -14.69 -22.60
CA PHE A 23 -12.73 -15.09 -23.47
C PHE A 23 -11.54 -14.15 -23.29
N PHE A 24 -10.37 -14.72 -23.01
CA PHE A 24 -9.18 -14.01 -22.53
C PHE A 24 -7.93 -14.45 -23.32
N PRO A 25 -7.70 -13.88 -24.51
CA PRO A 25 -6.54 -14.21 -25.34
C PRO A 25 -5.28 -13.47 -24.90
N THR A 26 -4.12 -14.08 -25.10
CA THR A 26 -2.79 -13.51 -24.88
C THR A 26 -1.87 -13.92 -26.03
N VAL A 27 -1.08 -12.97 -26.51
CA VAL A 27 -0.02 -13.20 -27.49
C VAL A 27 1.29 -12.65 -26.95
N GLY A 28 2.37 -13.39 -27.14
CA GLY A 28 3.71 -13.02 -26.74
C GLY A 28 4.71 -13.32 -27.86
N ALA A 29 5.68 -12.45 -28.04
CA ALA A 29 6.79 -12.68 -28.95
C ALA A 29 8.11 -12.40 -28.25
N SER A 30 9.16 -13.13 -28.61
CA SER A 30 10.51 -12.80 -28.19
C SER A 30 11.55 -13.01 -29.29
N TRP A 31 12.55 -12.13 -29.28
CA TRP A 31 13.62 -12.12 -30.26
C TRP A 31 14.96 -12.09 -29.53
N VAL A 32 15.75 -13.14 -29.73
CA VAL A 32 17.13 -13.23 -29.23
C VAL A 32 18.05 -12.57 -30.26
N LEU A 33 18.27 -11.27 -30.09
CA LEU A 33 19.16 -10.46 -30.94
C LEU A 33 20.57 -11.04 -30.99
N SER A 34 21.04 -11.60 -29.86
CA SER A 34 22.38 -12.19 -29.78
C SER A 34 22.59 -13.49 -30.57
N SER A 35 21.54 -14.00 -31.22
CA SER A 35 21.63 -15.15 -32.13
C SER A 35 21.70 -14.73 -33.61
N GLU A 36 21.64 -13.44 -33.90
CA GLU A 36 21.68 -12.90 -35.26
C GLU A 36 23.12 -12.74 -35.77
N LYS A 37 23.31 -12.88 -37.08
CA LYS A 37 24.63 -12.76 -37.73
C LYS A 37 25.28 -11.38 -37.53
N PHE A 38 24.48 -10.33 -37.36
CA PHE A 38 25.00 -8.98 -37.13
C PHE A 38 25.51 -8.76 -35.70
N TRP A 39 25.27 -9.72 -34.79
CA TRP A 39 25.71 -9.63 -33.40
C TRP A 39 27.17 -10.05 -33.20
N ASP A 40 27.81 -10.57 -34.25
CA ASP A 40 29.22 -10.98 -34.22
C ASP A 40 30.17 -9.80 -33.99
N GLY A 41 31.32 -10.06 -33.37
CA GLY A 41 32.40 -9.09 -33.17
C GLY A 41 32.32 -8.35 -31.83
N GLY A 42 32.68 -7.05 -31.80
CA GLY A 42 32.88 -6.29 -30.55
C GLY A 42 31.66 -6.26 -29.61
N LEU A 43 30.44 -6.26 -30.18
CA LEU A 43 29.18 -6.25 -29.43
C LEU A 43 29.00 -7.55 -28.60
N SER A 44 29.27 -8.72 -29.18
CA SER A 44 29.19 -10.03 -28.51
C SER A 44 30.14 -10.19 -27.31
N ASN A 45 31.27 -9.47 -27.33
CA ASN A 45 32.26 -9.49 -26.24
C ASN A 45 31.76 -8.75 -24.99
N VAL A 46 30.97 -7.69 -25.20
CA VAL A 46 30.41 -6.86 -24.13
C VAL A 46 29.02 -7.37 -23.72
N PHE A 47 28.14 -7.58 -24.71
CA PHE A 47 26.77 -8.08 -24.55
C PHE A 47 26.68 -9.53 -25.07
N ASN A 48 26.88 -10.49 -24.18
CA ASN A 48 26.94 -11.90 -24.53
C ASN A 48 25.57 -12.48 -24.88
N ARG A 49 24.52 -11.92 -24.29
CA ARG A 49 23.13 -12.27 -24.58
C ARG A 49 22.32 -11.00 -24.63
N MET A 50 21.42 -10.91 -25.60
CA MET A 50 20.41 -9.86 -25.65
C MET A 50 19.12 -10.43 -26.24
N LYS A 51 18.02 -10.21 -25.51
CA LYS A 51 16.70 -10.70 -25.88
C LYS A 51 15.66 -9.62 -25.61
N LEU A 52 14.83 -9.36 -26.62
CA LEU A 52 13.64 -8.54 -26.51
C LEU A 52 12.41 -9.42 -26.34
N ARG A 53 11.47 -8.98 -25.52
CA ARG A 53 10.18 -9.61 -25.29
C ARG A 53 9.07 -8.57 -25.40
N ALA A 54 7.96 -8.97 -25.97
CA ALA A 54 6.72 -8.21 -25.90
C ALA A 54 5.56 -9.17 -25.66
N SER A 55 4.63 -8.82 -24.78
CA SER A 55 3.37 -9.53 -24.63
C SER A 55 2.20 -8.57 -24.54
N TYR A 56 1.06 -9.02 -25.05
CA TYR A 56 -0.21 -8.33 -24.99
C TYR A 56 -1.30 -9.35 -24.73
N GLY A 57 -2.09 -9.14 -23.68
CA GLY A 57 -3.12 -10.09 -23.30
C GLY A 57 -4.27 -9.46 -22.53
N LEU A 58 -5.35 -10.22 -22.46
CA LEU A 58 -6.53 -9.92 -21.66
C LEU A 58 -6.64 -10.93 -20.53
N VAL A 59 -6.91 -10.46 -19.32
CA VAL A 59 -7.16 -11.30 -18.15
C VAL A 59 -8.49 -10.89 -17.52
N GLY A 60 -9.29 -11.87 -17.09
CA GLY A 60 -10.55 -11.65 -16.38
C GLY A 60 -10.42 -11.91 -14.88
N ASN A 61 -11.13 -11.11 -14.09
CA ASN A 61 -11.34 -11.30 -12.65
C ASN A 61 -12.84 -11.39 -12.36
N ASP A 62 -13.28 -12.47 -11.71
CA ASP A 62 -14.66 -12.64 -11.23
C ASP A 62 -14.80 -12.38 -9.72
N ALA A 63 -13.70 -12.36 -8.98
CA ALA A 63 -13.62 -12.00 -7.57
C ALA A 63 -13.72 -10.46 -7.39
N ILE A 64 -14.87 -9.90 -7.78
CA ILE A 64 -15.14 -8.46 -7.83
C ILE A 64 -15.92 -7.95 -6.60
N SER A 65 -16.42 -8.86 -5.76
CA SER A 65 -17.18 -8.55 -4.53
C SER A 65 -17.23 -9.76 -3.59
N ASN A 66 -17.72 -9.59 -2.38
CA ASN A 66 -18.14 -10.70 -1.53
C ASN A 66 -19.50 -11.30 -1.95
N ARG A 67 -20.27 -10.60 -2.80
CA ARG A 67 -21.57 -11.08 -3.32
C ARG A 67 -21.39 -12.22 -4.31
N ARG A 68 -21.91 -13.41 -3.98
CA ARG A 68 -21.79 -14.60 -4.84
C ARG A 68 -22.61 -14.48 -6.14
N PHE A 69 -23.88 -14.10 -6.07
CA PHE A 69 -24.76 -14.04 -7.26
C PHE A 69 -25.27 -12.61 -7.49
N PHE A 70 -24.87 -11.98 -8.59
CA PHE A 70 -25.31 -10.61 -8.92
C PHE A 70 -26.71 -10.55 -9.52
N TYR A 71 -27.11 -11.61 -10.23
CA TYR A 71 -28.41 -11.77 -10.90
C TYR A 71 -29.56 -12.19 -9.96
N LEU A 72 -29.29 -12.41 -8.68
CA LEU A 72 -30.32 -12.79 -7.70
C LEU A 72 -30.53 -11.66 -6.69
N SER A 73 -31.78 -11.31 -6.40
CA SER A 73 -32.13 -10.44 -5.28
C SER A 73 -32.14 -11.22 -3.96
N ASP A 74 -31.64 -10.58 -2.89
CA ASP A 74 -31.62 -11.08 -1.52
C ASP A 74 -32.47 -10.14 -0.65
N VAL A 75 -33.54 -10.70 -0.09
CA VAL A 75 -34.49 -10.01 0.77
C VAL A 75 -34.43 -10.62 2.16
N ASN A 76 -34.11 -9.80 3.16
CA ASN A 76 -34.10 -10.19 4.55
C ASN A 76 -35.48 -9.95 5.17
N LEU A 77 -36.24 -11.03 5.37
CA LEU A 77 -37.58 -10.97 5.99
C LEU A 77 -37.58 -10.64 7.49
N ASN A 78 -36.41 -10.49 8.12
CA ASN A 78 -36.25 -10.18 9.54
C ASN A 78 -35.26 -9.02 9.79
N GLY A 79 -35.14 -8.06 8.88
CA GLY A 79 -34.10 -7.01 8.95
C GLY A 79 -34.56 -5.57 8.78
N GLY A 80 -35.82 -5.33 8.43
CA GLY A 80 -36.37 -3.99 8.28
C GLY A 80 -36.87 -3.40 9.60
N ASN A 81 -37.38 -2.18 9.53
CA ASN A 81 -37.98 -1.50 10.68
C ASN A 81 -39.07 -2.39 11.30
N SER A 82 -38.87 -2.76 12.56
CA SER A 82 -39.87 -3.55 13.28
C SER A 82 -41.06 -2.67 13.68
N ALA A 83 -42.26 -3.22 13.62
CA ALA A 83 -43.46 -2.58 14.13
C ALA A 83 -43.91 -3.30 15.40
N VAL A 84 -44.24 -2.51 16.42
CA VAL A 84 -44.74 -2.99 17.71
C VAL A 84 -46.23 -2.65 17.79
N PHE A 85 -47.04 -3.64 18.16
CA PHE A 85 -48.49 -3.55 18.21
C PHE A 85 -49.02 -4.08 19.56
N GLY A 86 -50.33 -3.90 19.76
CA GLY A 86 -51.06 -4.33 20.96
C GLY A 86 -51.17 -3.22 22.01
N THR A 87 -52.12 -3.36 22.94
CA THR A 87 -52.41 -2.33 23.96
C THR A 87 -51.27 -2.10 24.96
N ASN A 88 -50.34 -3.07 25.07
CA ASN A 88 -49.22 -3.03 26.02
C ASN A 88 -47.84 -3.00 25.32
N ASN A 89 -47.77 -2.75 24.02
CA ASN A 89 -46.53 -2.83 23.22
C ASN A 89 -45.77 -4.18 23.33
N GLY A 90 -46.48 -5.27 23.62
CA GLY A 90 -45.89 -6.60 23.84
C GLY A 90 -45.73 -7.46 22.57
N TYR A 91 -46.21 -7.00 21.42
CA TYR A 91 -46.20 -7.77 20.18
C TYR A 91 -45.38 -7.07 19.10
N GLN A 92 -44.16 -7.55 18.85
CA GLN A 92 -43.25 -7.01 17.84
C GLN A 92 -43.20 -7.92 16.61
N ARG A 93 -43.27 -7.32 15.42
CA ARG A 93 -43.00 -7.97 14.13
C ARG A 93 -41.82 -7.26 13.48
N ASN A 94 -40.83 -8.03 13.04
CA ASN A 94 -39.71 -7.49 12.28
C ASN A 94 -40.19 -7.04 10.90
N GLY A 95 -39.54 -6.01 10.37
CA GLY A 95 -39.75 -5.57 9.00
C GLY A 95 -38.97 -6.42 8.00
N VAL A 96 -39.24 -6.16 6.73
CA VAL A 96 -38.45 -6.67 5.60
C VAL A 96 -37.41 -5.63 5.21
N SER A 97 -36.20 -6.06 4.88
CA SER A 97 -35.20 -5.19 4.23
C SER A 97 -34.58 -5.86 3.02
N ILE A 98 -34.29 -5.07 2.00
CA ILE A 98 -33.61 -5.54 0.79
C ILE A 98 -32.11 -5.43 1.02
N ARG A 99 -31.38 -6.54 0.90
CA ARG A 99 -29.91 -6.55 1.00
C ARG A 99 -29.25 -6.20 -0.31
N ASN A 100 -29.85 -6.62 -1.42
CA ASN A 100 -29.41 -6.26 -2.76
C ASN A 100 -30.52 -6.41 -3.81
N TYR A 101 -30.37 -5.66 -4.88
CA TYR A 101 -31.17 -5.79 -6.09
C TYR A 101 -30.48 -6.72 -7.08
N GLN A 102 -31.28 -7.44 -7.86
CA GLN A 102 -30.78 -8.21 -9.00
C GLN A 102 -30.14 -7.27 -10.03
N ASN A 103 -29.00 -7.68 -10.60
CA ASN A 103 -28.34 -6.98 -11.69
C ASN A 103 -27.69 -8.04 -12.61
N ASP A 104 -28.33 -8.27 -13.75
CA ASP A 104 -27.93 -9.27 -14.74
C ASP A 104 -26.82 -8.77 -15.67
N ASP A 105 -26.52 -7.46 -15.63
CA ASP A 105 -25.50 -6.81 -16.45
C ASP A 105 -24.11 -6.82 -15.79
N VAL A 106 -24.02 -7.22 -14.51
CA VAL A 106 -22.73 -7.35 -13.85
C VAL A 106 -21.91 -8.46 -14.51
N THR A 107 -20.68 -8.13 -14.91
CA THR A 107 -19.79 -9.01 -15.65
C THR A 107 -18.36 -8.98 -15.09
N TRP A 108 -17.46 -9.72 -15.75
CA TRP A 108 -16.04 -9.82 -15.45
C TRP A 108 -15.37 -8.45 -15.43
N GLU A 109 -14.54 -8.22 -14.42
CA GLU A 109 -13.52 -7.19 -14.47
C GLU A 109 -12.41 -7.62 -15.42
N LYS A 110 -12.02 -6.76 -16.36
CA LYS A 110 -11.07 -7.13 -17.41
C LYS A 110 -9.81 -6.28 -17.29
N SER A 111 -8.65 -6.90 -17.43
CA SER A 111 -7.34 -6.24 -17.42
C SER A 111 -6.64 -6.50 -18.74
N ARG A 112 -6.43 -5.43 -19.51
CA ARG A 112 -5.61 -5.44 -20.72
C ARG A 112 -4.18 -5.14 -20.32
N GLN A 113 -3.30 -6.11 -20.51
CA GLN A 113 -1.92 -6.06 -20.05
C GLN A 113 -0.99 -6.03 -21.25
N THR A 114 -0.09 -5.05 -21.24
CA THR A 114 1.02 -4.95 -22.18
C THR A 114 2.33 -5.00 -21.39
N ASN A 115 3.27 -5.82 -21.81
CA ASN A 115 4.61 -5.89 -21.24
C ASN A 115 5.67 -5.83 -22.34
N LEU A 116 6.69 -5.01 -22.15
CA LEU A 116 7.87 -4.90 -23.00
C LEU A 116 9.10 -5.19 -22.14
N GLY A 117 9.82 -6.25 -22.47
CA GLY A 117 10.96 -6.73 -21.70
C GLY A 117 12.26 -6.68 -22.49
N LEU A 118 13.33 -6.25 -21.84
CA LEU A 118 14.70 -6.32 -22.33
C LEU A 118 15.53 -7.14 -21.34
N GLU A 119 16.05 -8.27 -21.81
CA GLU A 119 16.98 -9.11 -21.07
C GLU A 119 18.37 -9.02 -21.72
N PHE A 120 19.42 -8.77 -20.95
CA PHE A 120 20.79 -8.84 -21.46
C PHE A 120 21.81 -9.31 -20.44
N THR A 121 22.88 -9.95 -20.93
CA THR A 121 24.03 -10.38 -20.12
C THR A 121 25.25 -9.59 -20.54
N LEU A 122 25.88 -8.92 -19.56
CA LEU A 122 27.08 -8.11 -19.73
C LEU A 122 28.30 -8.85 -19.19
N LEU A 123 29.40 -8.89 -19.96
CA LEU A 123 30.69 -9.47 -19.57
C LEU A 123 30.62 -10.91 -19.01
N LYS A 124 29.63 -11.68 -19.44
CA LYS A 124 29.30 -13.08 -19.04
C LYS A 124 28.84 -13.27 -17.59
N ASP A 125 29.07 -12.27 -16.74
CA ASP A 125 28.91 -12.39 -15.29
C ASP A 125 27.65 -11.69 -14.77
N PHE A 126 27.09 -10.71 -15.50
CA PHE A 126 25.99 -9.86 -15.02
C PHE A 126 24.76 -9.95 -15.92
N ASN A 127 23.66 -10.43 -15.39
CA ASN A 127 22.37 -10.46 -16.06
C ASN A 127 21.53 -9.27 -15.62
N PHE A 128 20.86 -8.66 -16.59
CA PHE A 128 19.96 -7.54 -16.40
C PHE A 128 18.63 -7.85 -17.06
N ILE A 129 17.55 -7.51 -16.37
CA ILE A 129 16.19 -7.59 -16.89
C ILE A 129 15.52 -6.25 -16.61
N VAL A 130 14.95 -5.65 -17.65
CA VAL A 130 14.15 -4.43 -17.57
C VAL A 130 12.80 -4.72 -18.20
N ASP A 131 11.72 -4.64 -17.44
CA ASP A 131 10.36 -4.84 -17.91
C ASP A 131 9.55 -3.54 -17.74
N PHE A 132 8.95 -3.07 -18.82
CA PHE A 132 7.98 -1.97 -18.83
C PHE A 132 6.60 -2.58 -18.97
N TYR A 133 5.69 -2.26 -18.05
CA TYR A 133 4.33 -2.79 -18.10
C TYR A 133 3.27 -1.68 -18.05
N ASN A 134 2.15 -1.94 -18.71
CA ASN A 134 0.95 -1.12 -18.66
C ASN A 134 -0.28 -2.02 -18.60
N ASN A 135 -1.05 -1.88 -17.53
CA ASN A 135 -2.25 -2.63 -17.24
C ASN A 135 -3.44 -1.68 -17.17
N ASP A 136 -4.32 -1.76 -18.16
CA ASP A 136 -5.59 -1.04 -18.18
C ASP A 136 -6.70 -1.97 -17.70
N LYS A 137 -7.13 -1.80 -16.44
CA LYS A 137 -8.27 -2.51 -15.86
C LYS A 137 -9.54 -1.72 -16.13
N TYR A 138 -10.53 -2.35 -16.73
CA TYR A 138 -11.83 -1.75 -17.08
C TYR A 138 -12.96 -2.68 -16.67
N ASP A 139 -14.19 -2.17 -16.74
CA ASP A 139 -15.38 -2.82 -16.19
C ASP A 139 -15.22 -3.07 -14.67
N VAL A 140 -14.53 -2.16 -13.94
CA VAL A 140 -14.37 -2.26 -12.47
C VAL A 140 -15.70 -2.07 -11.78
N LEU A 141 -16.05 -3.00 -10.90
CA LEU A 141 -17.32 -2.94 -10.16
C LEU A 141 -17.26 -1.79 -9.16
N GLN A 142 -18.22 -0.88 -9.26
CA GLN A 142 -18.30 0.30 -8.42
C GLN A 142 -19.72 0.46 -7.86
N ASN A 143 -19.83 0.99 -6.63
CA ASN A 143 -21.10 1.52 -6.13
C ASN A 143 -21.51 2.76 -6.94
N ARG A 144 -22.78 2.83 -7.31
CA ARG A 144 -23.32 3.94 -8.09
C ARG A 144 -23.48 5.16 -7.20
N SER A 145 -22.73 6.24 -7.46
CA SER A 145 -22.87 7.49 -6.70
C SER A 145 -24.00 8.38 -7.19
N SER A 146 -24.43 8.20 -8.45
CA SER A 146 -25.41 9.06 -9.12
C SER A 146 -26.87 8.59 -8.98
N VAL A 147 -27.13 7.64 -8.08
CA VAL A 147 -28.48 7.15 -7.78
C VAL A 147 -29.08 8.04 -6.69
N PRO A 148 -30.10 8.87 -6.99
CA PRO A 148 -30.62 9.81 -6.02
C PRO A 148 -31.39 9.09 -4.91
N THR A 149 -31.30 9.62 -3.69
CA THR A 149 -31.99 9.07 -2.51
C THR A 149 -33.52 9.05 -2.65
N THR A 150 -34.07 9.92 -3.51
CA THR A 150 -35.51 9.96 -3.85
C THR A 150 -36.01 8.71 -4.55
N MET A 151 -35.13 7.87 -5.12
CA MET A 151 -35.53 6.57 -5.66
C MET A 151 -35.97 5.57 -4.59
N GLY A 152 -35.65 5.84 -3.31
CA GLY A 152 -36.12 5.01 -2.19
C GLY A 152 -35.54 3.60 -2.17
N LEU A 153 -34.37 3.38 -2.78
CA LEU A 153 -33.69 2.09 -2.76
C LEU A 153 -33.08 1.84 -1.38
N GLU A 154 -33.33 0.65 -0.81
CA GLU A 154 -32.85 0.28 0.53
C GLU A 154 -31.40 -0.23 0.51
N ALA A 155 -30.94 -0.73 -0.64
CA ALA A 155 -29.59 -1.24 -0.85
C ALA A 155 -28.84 -0.46 -1.92
N GLY A 156 -27.52 -0.35 -1.76
CA GLY A 156 -26.63 0.25 -2.76
C GLY A 156 -26.65 -0.53 -4.08
N ILE A 157 -26.64 0.21 -5.19
CA ILE A 157 -26.54 -0.36 -6.54
C ILE A 157 -25.08 -0.39 -6.97
N THR A 158 -24.66 -1.49 -7.60
CA THR A 158 -23.32 -1.65 -8.17
C THR A 158 -23.39 -1.88 -9.67
N ALA A 159 -22.39 -1.40 -10.40
CA ALA A 159 -22.23 -1.61 -11.85
C ALA A 159 -20.76 -1.59 -12.27
N ASN A 160 -20.43 -2.27 -13.38
CA ASN A 160 -19.09 -2.28 -13.98
C ASN A 160 -18.85 -0.99 -14.77
N ILE A 161 -18.34 0.06 -14.12
CA ILE A 161 -18.15 1.39 -14.72
C ILE A 161 -16.76 1.99 -14.47
N GLY A 162 -16.03 1.45 -13.49
CA GLY A 162 -14.72 1.99 -13.13
C GLY A 162 -13.64 1.57 -14.11
N LYS A 163 -12.62 2.43 -14.24
CA LYS A 163 -11.41 2.14 -14.99
C LYS A 163 -10.19 2.59 -14.21
N VAL A 164 -9.20 1.71 -14.09
CA VAL A 164 -7.94 1.96 -13.40
C VAL A 164 -6.80 1.62 -14.35
N ARG A 165 -5.78 2.47 -14.39
CA ARG A 165 -4.53 2.17 -15.09
C ARG A 165 -3.42 1.99 -14.08
N SER A 166 -2.62 0.95 -14.26
CA SER A 166 -1.38 0.72 -13.53
C SER A 166 -0.23 0.55 -14.51
N ARG A 167 0.85 1.30 -14.35
CA ARG A 167 2.03 1.24 -15.21
C ARG A 167 3.29 1.34 -14.39
N GLY A 168 4.38 0.79 -14.91
CA GLY A 168 5.62 0.80 -14.17
C GLY A 168 6.79 0.21 -14.92
N ILE A 169 7.92 0.23 -14.22
CA ILE A 169 9.19 -0.32 -14.65
C ILE A 169 9.64 -1.28 -13.55
N ASP A 170 10.01 -2.49 -13.94
CA ASP A 170 10.68 -3.44 -13.09
C ASP A 170 12.11 -3.66 -13.62
N PHE A 171 13.07 -3.54 -12.72
CA PHE A 171 14.48 -3.72 -13.00
C PHE A 171 15.04 -4.79 -12.08
N SER A 172 15.79 -5.72 -12.63
CA SER A 172 16.61 -6.63 -11.83
C SER A 172 18.00 -6.80 -12.42
N ILE A 173 18.95 -7.01 -11.52
CA ILE A 173 20.33 -7.35 -11.81
C ILE A 173 20.74 -8.52 -10.92
N ASP A 174 21.42 -9.49 -11.52
CA ASP A 174 22.16 -10.51 -10.79
C ASP A 174 23.53 -10.68 -11.43
N GLY A 175 24.54 -10.92 -10.61
CA GLY A 175 25.83 -11.27 -11.16
C GLY A 175 26.74 -11.93 -10.14
N LYS A 176 27.60 -12.81 -10.64
CA LYS A 176 28.57 -13.54 -9.84
C LYS A 176 29.88 -13.64 -10.59
N LYS A 177 30.96 -13.29 -9.90
CA LYS A 177 32.31 -13.33 -10.45
C LYS A 177 33.25 -14.05 -9.50
N ASN A 178 34.05 -14.96 -10.05
CA ASN A 178 35.14 -15.59 -9.31
C ASN A 178 36.36 -14.64 -9.31
N VAL A 179 37.00 -14.49 -8.16
CA VAL A 179 38.15 -13.62 -7.95
C VAL A 179 39.32 -14.48 -7.45
N GLY A 180 40.30 -14.69 -8.33
CA GLY A 180 41.41 -15.62 -8.06
C GLY A 180 40.96 -17.08 -7.97
N MET A 181 41.77 -17.93 -7.32
CA MET A 181 41.51 -19.37 -7.26
C MET A 181 40.45 -19.77 -6.22
N ASN A 182 40.23 -18.96 -5.19
CA ASN A 182 39.43 -19.33 -4.00
C ASN A 182 38.48 -18.24 -3.52
N GLY A 183 38.25 -17.21 -4.34
CA GLY A 183 37.39 -16.08 -4.02
C GLY A 183 36.22 -15.98 -4.98
N TRP A 184 35.09 -15.48 -4.50
CA TRP A 184 33.95 -15.09 -5.33
C TRP A 184 33.24 -13.89 -4.73
N VAL A 185 32.60 -13.10 -5.59
CA VAL A 185 31.72 -12.00 -5.23
C VAL A 185 30.45 -12.14 -6.05
N SER A 186 29.29 -11.87 -5.44
CA SER A 186 28.02 -11.77 -6.12
C SER A 186 27.28 -10.52 -5.70
N ALA A 187 26.62 -9.89 -6.65
CA ALA A 187 25.70 -8.79 -6.43
C ALA A 187 24.33 -9.18 -6.96
N ARG A 188 23.28 -8.77 -6.26
CA ARG A 188 21.90 -8.84 -6.75
C ARG A 188 21.19 -7.54 -6.43
N GLY A 189 20.26 -7.13 -7.26
CA GLY A 189 19.47 -5.94 -7.04
C GLY A 189 18.15 -6.04 -7.79
N ASN A 190 17.12 -5.42 -7.23
CA ASN A 190 15.85 -5.24 -7.88
C ASN A 190 15.28 -3.87 -7.52
N LEU A 191 14.56 -3.27 -8.45
CA LEU A 191 13.86 -2.00 -8.28
C LEU A 191 12.56 -2.06 -9.09
N THR A 192 11.46 -1.79 -8.41
CA THR A 192 10.14 -1.68 -9.03
C THR A 192 9.65 -0.26 -8.80
N TYR A 193 9.33 0.45 -9.89
CA TYR A 193 8.57 1.69 -9.86
C TYR A 193 7.18 1.43 -10.43
N SER A 194 6.13 1.63 -9.63
CA SER A 194 4.75 1.38 -10.01
C SER A 194 3.86 2.55 -9.64
N VAL A 195 3.13 3.05 -10.63
CA VAL A 195 2.10 4.08 -10.43
C VAL A 195 0.77 3.59 -10.96
N ASN A 196 -0.29 4.01 -10.30
CA ASN A 196 -1.65 3.72 -10.69
C ASN A 196 -2.49 5.00 -10.63
N GLU A 197 -3.61 5.01 -11.36
CA GLU A 197 -4.54 6.13 -11.41
C GLU A 197 -5.97 5.64 -11.71
N TYR A 198 -6.96 6.31 -11.13
CA TYR A 198 -8.34 6.21 -11.58
C TYR A 198 -8.51 6.93 -12.91
N VAL A 199 -8.70 6.18 -14.00
CA VAL A 199 -8.96 6.74 -15.33
C VAL A 199 -10.42 7.13 -15.48
N GLN A 200 -11.32 6.36 -14.85
CA GLN A 200 -12.75 6.62 -14.80
C GLN A 200 -13.29 6.15 -13.46
N TYR A 201 -14.04 7.03 -12.79
CA TYR A 201 -14.69 6.75 -11.52
C TYR A 201 -16.02 7.51 -11.49
N GLU A 202 -17.12 6.85 -11.11
CA GLU A 202 -18.37 7.57 -10.90
C GLU A 202 -18.31 8.31 -9.56
N GLU A 203 -18.39 9.64 -9.62
CA GLU A 203 -18.37 10.51 -8.46
C GLU A 203 -19.36 11.67 -8.65
N PRO A 204 -19.87 12.26 -7.57
CA PRO A 204 -20.64 13.49 -7.64
C PRO A 204 -19.87 14.60 -8.36
N ASP A 205 -20.59 15.50 -9.04
CA ASP A 205 -19.94 16.69 -9.58
C ASP A 205 -19.72 17.69 -8.45
N TYR A 206 -18.48 17.79 -8.00
CA TYR A 206 -18.05 18.76 -7.00
C TYR A 206 -17.79 20.12 -7.66
N ASN A 207 -18.15 21.21 -6.98
CA ASN A 207 -17.73 22.56 -7.38
C ASN A 207 -16.20 22.68 -7.32
N GLU A 208 -15.57 21.97 -6.37
CA GLU A 208 -14.14 22.02 -6.13
C GLU A 208 -13.39 20.90 -6.86
N ALA A 209 -12.62 21.26 -7.90
CA ALA A 209 -11.92 20.29 -8.75
C ALA A 209 -10.91 19.41 -8.00
N TYR A 210 -10.32 19.90 -6.90
CA TYR A 210 -9.34 19.18 -6.09
C TYR A 210 -9.92 18.01 -5.28
N ARG A 211 -11.24 17.84 -5.29
CA ARG A 211 -11.96 16.72 -4.65
C ARG A 211 -12.16 15.54 -5.59
N LYS A 212 -11.93 15.73 -6.90
CA LYS A 212 -12.17 14.68 -7.90
C LYS A 212 -11.18 13.52 -7.74
N ILE A 213 -11.70 12.31 -7.62
CA ILE A 213 -10.98 11.02 -7.52
C ILE A 213 -10.39 10.65 -8.88
N THR A 214 -11.08 10.98 -9.97
CA THR A 214 -10.58 10.75 -11.33
C THR A 214 -9.24 11.48 -11.52
N GLY A 215 -8.24 10.77 -12.04
CA GLY A 215 -6.86 11.22 -12.21
C GLY A 215 -5.97 11.02 -10.97
N GLN A 216 -6.54 10.61 -9.82
CA GLN A 216 -5.78 10.40 -8.60
C GLN A 216 -5.24 8.97 -8.52
N PRO A 217 -4.06 8.77 -7.89
CA PRO A 217 -3.59 7.45 -7.50
C PRO A 217 -4.56 6.71 -6.57
N LEU A 218 -4.63 5.40 -6.70
CA LEU A 218 -5.35 4.53 -5.77
C LEU A 218 -4.68 4.60 -4.40
N ASN A 219 -5.51 4.50 -3.35
CA ASN A 219 -5.07 4.56 -1.96
C ASN A 219 -4.28 5.84 -1.60
N ARG A 220 -4.51 6.92 -2.34
CA ARG A 220 -4.08 8.25 -1.94
C ARG A 220 -4.94 8.71 -0.76
N ASN A 221 -4.29 9.23 0.27
CA ASN A 221 -4.98 9.68 1.47
C ASN A 221 -5.75 10.97 1.17
N TYR A 222 -6.85 11.22 1.88
CA TYR A 222 -7.72 12.38 1.68
C TYR A 222 -8.01 13.04 3.03
N GLY A 223 -7.90 14.37 3.11
CA GLY A 223 -8.06 15.08 4.37
C GLY A 223 -7.68 16.56 4.27
N TYR A 224 -7.45 17.19 5.41
CA TYR A 224 -7.20 18.63 5.51
C TYR A 224 -5.72 18.99 5.36
N ILE A 225 -5.44 20.20 4.87
CA ILE A 225 -4.09 20.78 4.89
C ILE A 225 -3.93 21.59 6.18
N ALA A 226 -3.10 21.08 7.10
CA ALA A 226 -2.69 21.78 8.30
C ALA A 226 -1.56 22.77 7.98
N GLU A 227 -1.70 24.01 8.44
CA GLU A 227 -0.70 25.06 8.22
C GLU A 227 0.30 25.15 9.37
N ARG A 228 -0.24 25.24 10.60
CA ARG A 228 0.47 25.33 11.89
C ARG A 228 -0.54 25.22 13.02
N LEU A 229 -0.10 25.34 14.27
CA LEU A 229 -1.01 25.58 15.39
C LEU A 229 -1.43 27.07 15.46
N PHE A 230 -2.61 27.33 16.01
CA PHE A 230 -3.04 28.69 16.36
C PHE A 230 -2.09 29.30 17.40
N VAL A 231 -1.76 30.58 17.23
CA VAL A 231 -0.91 31.32 18.18
C VAL A 231 -1.63 31.48 19.51
N ASP A 232 -2.86 31.96 19.46
CA ASP A 232 -3.70 32.27 20.61
C ASP A 232 -5.20 32.15 20.26
N ASP A 233 -6.05 32.33 21.26
CA ASP A 233 -7.51 32.27 21.11
C ASP A 233 -8.05 33.39 20.22
N ASN A 234 -7.38 34.55 20.17
CA ASN A 234 -7.82 35.66 19.33
C ASN A 234 -7.60 35.33 17.84
N GLU A 235 -6.50 34.68 17.49
CA GLU A 235 -6.30 34.18 16.13
C GLU A 235 -7.36 33.13 15.77
N ALA A 236 -7.63 32.18 16.68
CA ALA A 236 -8.61 31.14 16.45
C ALA A 236 -10.02 31.72 16.21
N LEU A 237 -10.42 32.75 16.97
CA LEU A 237 -11.70 33.45 16.81
C LEU A 237 -11.82 34.26 15.52
N ASN A 238 -10.71 34.78 14.99
CA ASN A 238 -10.70 35.60 13.76
C ASN A 238 -10.34 34.80 12.50
N SER A 239 -10.17 33.48 12.61
CA SER A 239 -9.89 32.58 11.47
C SER A 239 -11.19 31.96 10.92
N PRO A 240 -11.15 31.34 9.72
CA PRO A 240 -12.26 30.56 9.20
C PRO A 240 -12.81 29.56 10.23
N THR A 241 -14.13 29.42 10.29
CA THR A 241 -14.78 28.60 11.33
C THR A 241 -14.50 27.11 11.09
N GLN A 242 -13.81 26.44 12.02
CA GLN A 242 -13.43 25.02 11.90
C GLN A 242 -14.00 24.14 13.04
N ILE A 243 -15.32 24.21 13.24
CA ILE A 243 -16.00 23.49 14.33
C ILE A 243 -16.33 22.07 13.89
N PHE A 244 -15.45 21.13 14.22
CA PHE A 244 -15.67 19.69 13.98
C PHE A 244 -16.40 18.98 15.13
N SER A 245 -16.38 19.57 16.34
CA SER A 245 -16.99 18.97 17.51
C SER A 245 -18.52 19.09 17.48
N THR A 246 -19.22 17.97 17.62
CA THR A 246 -20.70 17.95 17.73
C THR A 246 -21.21 18.64 19.00
N ASN A 247 -20.34 18.88 19.97
CA ASN A 247 -20.65 19.57 21.23
C ASN A 247 -20.33 21.07 21.17
N GLY A 248 -19.94 21.60 20.01
CA GLY A 248 -19.70 23.04 19.80
C GLY A 248 -18.40 23.57 20.40
N PHE A 249 -17.42 22.71 20.73
CA PHE A 249 -16.09 23.16 21.14
C PHE A 249 -15.37 23.79 19.94
N ALA A 250 -15.18 25.11 20.00
CA ALA A 250 -14.39 25.87 19.05
C ALA A 250 -12.89 25.60 19.24
N PRO A 251 -12.07 25.73 18.19
CA PRO A 251 -10.61 25.67 18.31
C PRO A 251 -10.08 26.79 19.21
N MET A 252 -8.97 26.53 19.89
CA MET A 252 -8.26 27.45 20.77
C MET A 252 -6.80 27.62 20.33
N GLY A 253 -6.06 28.52 20.98
CA GLY A 253 -4.61 28.59 20.86
C GLY A 253 -3.97 27.21 21.05
N GLY A 254 -3.03 26.84 20.17
CA GLY A 254 -2.41 25.53 20.17
C GLY A 254 -3.18 24.40 19.48
N ASP A 255 -4.40 24.63 19.01
CA ASP A 255 -5.11 23.69 18.13
C ASP A 255 -4.64 23.86 16.66
N ILE A 256 -4.80 22.82 15.84
CA ILE A 256 -4.34 22.82 14.45
C ILE A 256 -5.18 23.81 13.62
N LYS A 257 -4.52 24.73 12.92
CA LYS A 257 -5.13 25.63 11.92
C LYS A 257 -5.14 24.96 10.55
N TYR A 258 -6.32 24.85 9.95
CA TYR A 258 -6.48 24.29 8.61
C TYR A 258 -6.62 25.39 7.56
N ARG A 259 -6.19 25.08 6.35
CA ARG A 259 -6.34 25.97 5.20
C ARG A 259 -7.76 25.87 4.63
N ASP A 260 -8.40 27.03 4.50
CA ASP A 260 -9.62 27.22 3.70
C ASP A 260 -9.24 27.16 2.20
N LEU A 261 -9.76 26.17 1.48
CA LEU A 261 -9.41 25.90 0.08
C LEU A 261 -10.37 26.57 -0.90
N ASN A 262 -11.63 26.80 -0.49
CA ASN A 262 -12.64 27.42 -1.34
C ASN A 262 -12.89 28.92 -1.03
N ASN A 263 -12.26 29.44 0.03
CA ASN A 263 -12.35 30.80 0.55
C ASN A 263 -13.76 31.23 0.98
N ASP A 264 -14.56 30.30 1.52
CA ASP A 264 -15.92 30.60 2.02
C ASP A 264 -15.97 31.02 3.50
N GLY A 265 -14.81 31.02 4.18
CA GLY A 265 -14.68 31.41 5.58
C GLY A 265 -15.06 30.31 6.56
N ARG A 266 -15.23 29.07 6.11
CA ARG A 266 -15.51 27.88 6.91
C ARG A 266 -14.55 26.77 6.52
N ILE A 267 -14.19 25.93 7.47
CA ILE A 267 -13.46 24.69 7.20
C ILE A 267 -14.43 23.53 7.36
N ASP A 268 -14.79 22.89 6.24
CA ASP A 268 -15.68 21.74 6.23
C ASP A 268 -15.26 20.68 5.19
N GLY A 269 -16.16 19.77 4.83
CA GLY A 269 -15.87 18.70 3.86
C GLY A 269 -15.44 19.21 2.47
N ALA A 270 -15.69 20.47 2.13
CA ALA A 270 -15.23 21.12 0.90
C ALA A 270 -13.73 21.47 0.94
N ASP A 271 -13.10 21.51 2.12
CA ASP A 271 -11.67 21.84 2.30
C ASP A 271 -10.76 20.62 2.37
N GLN A 272 -11.31 19.44 2.12
CA GLN A 272 -10.53 18.22 2.04
C GLN A 272 -9.95 18.04 0.63
N THR A 273 -8.73 17.52 0.57
CA THR A 273 -8.05 17.19 -0.69
C THR A 273 -7.15 15.97 -0.53
N PHE A 274 -6.59 15.48 -1.65
CA PHE A 274 -5.67 14.37 -1.66
C PHE A 274 -4.29 14.78 -1.12
N LEU A 275 -3.82 14.03 -0.12
CA LEU A 275 -2.62 14.34 0.65
C LEU A 275 -1.48 13.37 0.33
N GLY A 276 -0.27 13.94 0.20
CA GLY A 276 0.98 13.19 0.11
C GLY A 276 1.04 12.12 -0.98
N ASN A 277 1.85 11.09 -0.70
CA ASN A 277 1.96 9.89 -1.52
C ASN A 277 0.88 8.86 -1.13
N PRO A 278 0.61 7.86 -1.97
CA PRO A 278 -0.26 6.73 -1.60
C PRO A 278 0.25 5.98 -0.37
N ASN A 279 -0.65 5.28 0.33
CA ASN A 279 -0.27 4.41 1.45
C ASN A 279 0.36 3.07 1.01
N ILE A 280 0.37 2.79 -0.30
CA ILE A 280 1.11 1.70 -0.93
C ILE A 280 2.33 2.31 -1.64
N PRO A 281 3.56 1.80 -1.41
CA PRO A 281 4.77 2.38 -2.00
C PRO A 281 4.80 2.29 -3.51
N GLN A 282 5.16 3.40 -4.15
CA GLN A 282 5.38 3.44 -5.59
C GLN A 282 6.78 2.97 -5.98
N ILE A 283 7.76 3.05 -5.07
CA ILE A 283 9.09 2.50 -5.27
C ILE A 283 9.35 1.42 -4.22
N VAL A 284 9.72 0.23 -4.68
CA VAL A 284 10.22 -0.87 -3.83
C VAL A 284 11.54 -1.33 -4.42
N TYR A 285 12.56 -1.45 -3.57
CA TYR A 285 13.89 -1.84 -4.02
C TYR A 285 14.58 -2.76 -3.02
N GLY A 286 15.49 -3.56 -3.53
CA GLY A 286 16.33 -4.44 -2.74
C GLY A 286 17.68 -4.61 -3.40
N PHE A 287 18.73 -4.77 -2.61
CA PHE A 287 20.05 -5.11 -3.13
C PHE A 287 20.83 -5.94 -2.12
N GLY A 288 21.67 -6.82 -2.61
CA GLY A 288 22.47 -7.70 -1.80
C GLY A 288 23.87 -7.87 -2.36
N LEU A 289 24.83 -7.94 -1.46
CA LEU A 289 26.21 -8.24 -1.75
C LEU A 289 26.59 -9.49 -0.96
N SER A 290 27.19 -10.44 -1.65
CA SER A 290 27.75 -11.62 -1.01
C SER A 290 29.16 -11.86 -1.52
N SER A 291 30.04 -12.33 -0.65
CA SER A 291 31.40 -12.68 -1.00
C SER A 291 31.81 -13.94 -0.24
N GLY A 292 32.78 -14.65 -0.79
CA GLY A 292 33.40 -15.76 -0.09
C GLY A 292 34.86 -15.89 -0.44
N TYR A 293 35.67 -16.29 0.54
CA TYR A 293 37.10 -16.49 0.40
C TYR A 293 37.60 -17.58 1.34
N LYS A 294 38.22 -18.63 0.79
CA LYS A 294 38.87 -19.72 1.55
C LYS A 294 37.99 -20.30 2.69
N GLY A 295 36.70 -20.52 2.41
CA GLY A 295 35.76 -21.09 3.37
C GLY A 295 35.00 -20.07 4.22
N PHE A 296 35.46 -18.82 4.32
CA PHE A 296 34.66 -17.72 4.86
C PHE A 296 33.67 -17.23 3.82
N ASP A 297 32.46 -16.90 4.26
CA ASP A 297 31.44 -16.27 3.44
C ASP A 297 30.71 -15.16 4.22
N LEU A 298 30.34 -14.11 3.50
CA LEU A 298 29.62 -12.95 4.00
C LEU A 298 28.48 -12.66 3.03
N SER A 299 27.28 -12.42 3.53
CA SER A 299 26.14 -12.00 2.73
C SER A 299 25.35 -10.93 3.46
N ALA A 300 25.16 -9.78 2.84
CA ALA A 300 24.31 -8.71 3.32
C ALA A 300 23.18 -8.44 2.32
N PHE A 301 21.96 -8.24 2.82
CA PHE A 301 20.80 -7.89 2.01
C PHE A 301 20.06 -6.70 2.59
N PHE A 302 19.82 -5.71 1.73
CA PHE A 302 19.12 -4.49 2.02
C PHE A 302 17.78 -4.49 1.28
N GLN A 303 16.75 -3.99 1.94
CA GLN A 303 15.41 -3.82 1.38
C GLN A 303 14.90 -2.43 1.76
N GLY A 304 14.25 -1.74 0.84
CA GLY A 304 13.66 -0.45 1.11
C GLY A 304 12.41 -0.17 0.27
N GLN A 305 11.73 0.91 0.67
CA GLN A 305 10.58 1.45 -0.04
C GLN A 305 10.65 2.98 -0.01
N ALA A 306 10.06 3.61 -1.02
CA ALA A 306 9.95 5.06 -1.10
C ALA A 306 8.65 5.49 -1.79
N MET A 307 8.37 6.80 -1.78
CA MET A 307 7.14 7.39 -2.31
C MET A 307 5.90 6.76 -1.67
N VAL A 308 5.88 6.75 -0.35
CA VAL A 308 4.79 6.24 0.47
C VAL A 308 4.54 7.19 1.63
N SER A 309 3.28 7.45 1.93
CA SER A 309 2.89 8.25 3.09
C SER A 309 1.84 7.51 3.90
N PHE A 310 1.99 7.54 5.22
CA PHE A 310 1.00 7.02 6.15
C PHE A 310 0.64 8.11 7.16
N PHE A 311 -0.45 7.90 7.88
CA PHE A 311 -0.95 8.85 8.87
C PHE A 311 -0.88 8.20 10.24
N ILE A 312 -0.38 8.95 11.23
CA ILE A 312 -0.60 8.61 12.63
C ILE A 312 -2.10 8.81 12.88
N ASP A 313 -2.74 7.84 13.53
CA ASP A 313 -4.16 7.96 13.89
C ASP A 313 -4.27 8.68 15.25
N PRO A 314 -4.66 9.97 15.28
CA PRO A 314 -4.76 10.71 16.53
C PRO A 314 -5.88 10.16 17.42
N ALA A 315 -6.87 9.43 16.90
CA ALA A 315 -7.86 8.75 17.75
C ALA A 315 -7.23 7.65 18.60
N ARG A 316 -6.11 7.04 18.14
CA ARG A 316 -5.40 5.99 18.85
C ARG A 316 -4.25 6.51 19.69
N THR A 317 -3.58 7.58 19.25
CA THR A 317 -2.32 8.04 19.88
C THR A 317 -2.48 9.25 20.79
N SER A 318 -3.51 10.08 20.60
CA SER A 318 -3.77 11.23 21.49
C SER A 318 -3.92 10.75 22.93
N PRO A 319 -3.29 11.39 23.93
CA PRO A 319 -3.39 10.96 25.33
C PRO A 319 -4.75 11.29 25.95
N PHE A 320 -5.08 10.61 27.05
CA PHE A 320 -6.24 10.90 27.91
C PHE A 320 -7.61 10.75 27.26
N ILE A 321 -7.70 10.14 26.07
CA ILE A 321 -8.97 9.86 25.39
C ILE A 321 -9.24 8.37 25.35
N LYS A 322 -10.51 7.99 25.23
CA LYS A 322 -10.87 6.57 25.07
C LYS A 322 -10.36 6.06 23.72
N SER A 323 -9.59 4.97 23.75
CA SER A 323 -9.14 4.30 22.51
C SER A 323 -10.34 3.79 21.69
N PRO A 324 -10.33 3.91 20.36
CA PRO A 324 -11.34 3.29 19.50
C PRO A 324 -11.22 1.77 19.46
N ASP A 325 -10.05 1.22 19.82
CA ASP A 325 -9.80 -0.22 19.81
C ASP A 325 -10.38 -0.86 21.10
N THR A 326 -11.40 -1.69 20.94
CA THR A 326 -12.18 -2.30 22.04
C THR A 326 -11.37 -3.18 23.00
N GLN A 327 -10.15 -3.54 22.62
CA GLN A 327 -9.23 -4.37 23.37
C GLN A 327 -8.54 -3.60 24.50
N PHE A 328 -8.48 -2.26 24.39
CA PHE A 328 -7.88 -1.41 25.41
C PHE A 328 -8.96 -0.86 26.34
N THR A 329 -8.82 -1.14 27.63
CA THR A 329 -9.68 -0.59 28.66
C THR A 329 -9.12 0.74 29.16
N GLY A 330 -9.98 1.75 29.25
CA GLY A 330 -9.60 3.09 29.73
C GLY A 330 -9.10 4.04 28.64
N ASN A 331 -8.34 5.04 29.07
CA ASN A 331 -7.81 6.07 28.18
C ASN A 331 -6.44 5.69 27.65
N THR A 332 -6.14 6.17 26.45
CA THR A 332 -4.82 6.13 25.81
C THR A 332 -3.77 6.80 26.69
N GLN A 333 -2.58 6.19 26.75
CA GLN A 333 -1.44 6.71 27.50
C GLN A 333 -0.68 7.76 26.69
N LEU A 334 0.13 8.58 27.39
CA LEU A 334 0.97 9.59 26.77
C LEU A 334 2.21 8.96 26.15
N LEU A 335 2.40 9.15 24.84
CA LEU A 335 3.64 8.79 24.15
C LEU A 335 4.77 9.72 24.61
N MET A 336 5.96 9.15 24.83
CA MET A 336 7.14 9.92 25.25
C MET A 336 7.49 11.04 24.26
N ASP A 337 7.36 10.78 22.96
CA ASP A 337 7.59 11.80 21.92
C ASP A 337 6.61 12.98 22.03
N TYR A 338 5.33 12.72 22.36
CA TYR A 338 4.35 13.79 22.60
C TYR A 338 4.62 14.52 23.91
N ALA A 339 5.08 13.83 24.95
CA ALA A 339 5.48 14.47 26.20
C ALA A 339 6.66 15.45 25.98
N ASN A 340 7.62 15.07 25.14
CA ASN A 340 8.81 15.86 24.86
C ASN A 340 8.57 17.03 23.89
N ASP A 341 7.57 16.94 23.01
CA ASP A 341 7.28 17.95 21.99
C ASP A 341 5.77 18.15 21.83
N HIS A 342 5.22 19.06 22.64
CA HIS A 342 3.83 19.47 22.60
C HIS A 342 3.69 20.98 22.81
N TRP A 343 2.57 21.52 22.35
CA TRP A 343 2.19 22.89 22.65
C TRP A 343 1.69 23.00 24.09
N SER A 344 2.14 24.03 24.80
CA SER A 344 1.61 24.44 26.11
C SER A 344 1.61 25.97 26.22
N GLU A 345 0.92 26.51 27.23
CA GLU A 345 0.92 27.95 27.49
C GLU A 345 2.32 28.48 27.84
N GLU A 346 3.16 27.64 28.46
CA GLU A 346 4.56 27.97 28.79
C GLU A 346 5.50 27.82 27.58
N ASN A 347 5.14 26.97 26.62
CA ASN A 347 5.90 26.68 25.41
C ASN A 347 5.00 26.66 24.17
N GLN A 348 4.67 27.86 23.66
CA GLN A 348 3.76 28.09 22.54
C GLN A 348 4.40 27.78 21.17
N ASN A 349 5.09 26.65 21.04
CA ASN A 349 5.69 26.23 19.77
C ASN A 349 4.59 25.90 18.75
N MET A 350 4.42 26.78 17.75
CA MET A 350 3.43 26.62 16.68
C MET A 350 3.64 25.40 15.77
N TYR A 351 4.80 24.76 15.86
CA TYR A 351 5.19 23.58 15.09
C TYR A 351 5.46 22.36 15.98
N ALA A 352 4.95 22.37 17.21
CA ALA A 352 5.11 21.25 18.13
C ALA A 352 4.55 19.95 17.53
N LEU A 353 5.21 18.83 17.77
CA LEU A 353 4.78 17.52 17.25
C LEU A 353 3.33 17.20 17.64
N TYR A 354 2.98 17.44 18.90
CA TYR A 354 1.61 17.27 19.40
C TYR A 354 0.94 18.63 19.64
N PRO A 355 -0.29 18.87 19.13
CA PRO A 355 -1.08 20.07 19.43
C PRO A 355 -1.42 20.19 20.92
N ARG A 356 -2.19 21.23 21.29
CA ARG A 356 -2.68 21.38 22.66
C ARG A 356 -3.32 20.09 23.20
N LEU A 357 -2.94 19.72 24.42
CA LEU A 357 -3.50 18.59 25.15
C LEU A 357 -4.94 18.89 25.60
N GLY A 358 -5.78 17.85 25.67
CA GLY A 358 -7.13 17.95 26.22
C GLY A 358 -7.49 16.78 27.11
N ALA A 359 -8.50 16.96 27.95
CA ALA A 359 -8.92 15.96 28.93
C ALA A 359 -9.90 14.92 28.35
N ASN A 360 -10.44 15.16 27.15
CA ASN A 360 -11.31 14.22 26.44
C ASN A 360 -11.33 14.51 24.93
N GLY A 361 -11.82 13.54 24.15
CA GLY A 361 -11.84 13.62 22.67
C GLY A 361 -12.65 14.79 22.12
N ALA A 362 -13.75 15.19 22.76
CA ALA A 362 -14.60 16.27 22.26
C ALA A 362 -13.89 17.64 22.32
N GLN A 363 -12.94 17.83 23.24
CA GLN A 363 -12.14 19.06 23.38
C GLN A 363 -11.01 19.18 22.36
N ILE A 364 -10.56 18.05 21.79
CA ILE A 364 -9.44 18.00 20.83
C ILE A 364 -9.89 17.48 19.47
N GLU A 365 -11.19 17.48 19.19
CA GLU A 365 -11.73 16.92 17.95
C GLU A 365 -11.16 17.62 16.71
N ASN A 366 -10.89 18.92 16.84
CA ASN A 366 -10.17 19.69 15.83
C ASN A 366 -8.78 19.13 15.51
N ASN A 367 -8.06 18.69 16.54
CA ASN A 367 -6.72 18.12 16.41
C ASN A 367 -6.76 16.67 15.93
N ARG A 368 -7.93 16.02 15.91
CA ARG A 368 -8.09 14.61 15.53
C ARG A 368 -8.51 14.41 14.07
N GLN A 369 -8.72 15.48 13.32
CA GLN A 369 -9.02 15.37 11.89
C GLN A 369 -7.82 14.83 11.11
N GLN A 370 -8.07 13.96 10.14
CA GLN A 370 -7.02 13.47 9.25
C GLN A 370 -6.47 14.65 8.43
N SER A 371 -5.18 14.94 8.61
CA SER A 371 -4.54 16.09 7.99
C SER A 371 -3.04 15.91 7.79
N THR A 372 -2.42 16.81 7.02
CA THR A 372 -0.96 16.84 6.82
C THR A 372 -0.16 16.90 8.13
N TRP A 373 -0.77 17.33 9.25
CA TRP A 373 -0.15 17.32 10.57
C TRP A 373 0.24 15.91 11.03
N TRP A 374 -0.62 14.94 10.73
CA TRP A 374 -0.45 13.54 11.12
C TRP A 374 0.22 12.69 10.03
N MET A 375 0.49 13.27 8.88
CA MET A 375 1.14 12.60 7.76
C MET A 375 2.63 12.38 8.04
N ARG A 376 3.13 11.17 7.76
CA ARG A 376 4.53 10.79 7.91
C ARG A 376 5.04 10.14 6.63
N ASP A 377 6.33 10.34 6.38
CA ASP A 377 7.04 9.64 5.31
C ASP A 377 7.29 8.19 5.74
N GLY A 378 6.77 7.25 4.97
CA GLY A 378 6.96 5.80 5.20
C GLY A 378 8.18 5.23 4.48
N SER A 379 9.00 6.07 3.85
CA SER A 379 10.20 5.64 3.15
C SER A 379 11.25 5.13 4.12
N PHE A 380 11.88 4.01 3.82
CA PHE A 380 12.97 3.48 4.63
C PHE A 380 13.91 2.58 3.82
N LEU A 381 15.10 2.37 4.37
CA LEU A 381 16.04 1.31 3.98
C LEU A 381 16.35 0.46 5.21
N ARG A 382 16.36 -0.86 5.07
CA ARG A 382 16.64 -1.79 6.16
C ARG A 382 17.71 -2.79 5.75
N LEU A 383 18.71 -3.00 6.62
CA LEU A 383 19.58 -4.19 6.57
C LEU A 383 18.74 -5.40 7.03
N LYS A 384 18.11 -6.04 6.05
CA LYS A 384 17.10 -7.08 6.28
C LYS A 384 17.74 -8.37 6.75
N SER A 385 18.88 -8.75 6.16
CA SER A 385 19.67 -9.89 6.63
C SER A 385 21.17 -9.65 6.48
N LEU A 386 21.91 -10.18 7.45
CA LEU A 386 23.37 -10.28 7.43
C LEU A 386 23.73 -11.70 7.85
N GLU A 387 24.50 -12.40 7.04
CA GLU A 387 24.99 -13.74 7.33
C GLU A 387 26.50 -13.78 7.18
N ILE A 388 27.16 -14.37 8.17
CA ILE A 388 28.60 -14.62 8.19
C ILE A 388 28.79 -16.11 8.44
N GLY A 389 29.44 -16.81 7.52
CA GLY A 389 29.69 -18.24 7.58
C GLY A 389 31.17 -18.58 7.53
N TYR A 390 31.53 -19.69 8.17
CA TYR A 390 32.81 -20.36 7.98
C TYR A 390 32.59 -21.85 7.74
N THR A 391 33.00 -22.30 6.57
CA THR A 391 33.01 -23.71 6.17
C THR A 391 34.34 -24.34 6.55
N LEU A 392 34.31 -25.40 7.35
CA LEU A 392 35.52 -26.09 7.80
C LEU A 392 36.31 -26.67 6.62
N PRO A 393 37.66 -26.61 6.66
CA PRO A 393 38.49 -27.13 5.59
C PRO A 393 38.44 -28.67 5.53
N LYS A 394 38.54 -29.20 4.30
CA LYS A 394 38.43 -30.65 4.02
C LYS A 394 39.30 -31.57 4.89
N PRO A 395 40.57 -31.24 5.24
CA PRO A 395 41.39 -32.12 6.08
C PRO A 395 40.80 -32.36 7.48
N LEU A 396 40.19 -31.34 8.08
CA LEU A 396 39.52 -31.47 9.39
C LEU A 396 38.25 -32.32 9.29
N LEU A 397 37.50 -32.16 8.19
CA LEU A 397 36.26 -32.90 7.94
C LEU A 397 36.51 -34.40 7.69
N GLN A 398 37.60 -34.74 7.01
CA GLN A 398 37.99 -36.14 6.73
C GLN A 398 38.25 -36.93 8.00
N ASN A 399 38.93 -36.33 8.99
CA ASN A 399 39.16 -36.98 10.30
C ASN A 399 37.85 -37.24 11.07
N LEU A 400 36.84 -36.40 10.85
CA LEU A 400 35.53 -36.48 11.51
C LEU A 400 34.50 -37.31 10.71
N LYS A 401 34.88 -37.87 9.55
CA LYS A 401 33.97 -38.56 8.61
C LYS A 401 32.75 -37.71 8.20
N LEU A 402 32.97 -36.41 7.99
CA LEU A 402 31.94 -35.46 7.55
C LEU A 402 32.17 -35.04 6.09
N ARG A 403 31.10 -34.90 5.30
CA ARG A 403 31.16 -34.32 3.94
C ARG A 403 31.28 -32.80 3.95
N ASN A 404 30.56 -32.13 4.85
CA ASN A 404 30.57 -30.67 4.96
C ASN A 404 30.21 -30.25 6.39
N ALA A 405 30.83 -29.19 6.90
CA ALA A 405 30.35 -28.53 8.10
C ALA A 405 30.57 -27.02 8.00
N ARG A 406 29.50 -26.25 8.23
CA ARG A 406 29.51 -24.78 8.19
C ARG A 406 28.92 -24.21 9.47
N LEU A 407 29.72 -23.46 10.20
CA LEU A 407 29.26 -22.62 11.30
C LEU A 407 28.83 -21.28 10.71
N TYR A 408 27.65 -20.77 11.07
CA TYR A 408 27.17 -19.50 10.58
C TYR A 408 26.47 -18.70 11.67
N PHE A 409 26.57 -17.38 11.55
CA PHE A 409 25.81 -16.40 12.29
C PHE A 409 24.91 -15.66 11.31
N ASN A 410 23.62 -15.56 11.61
CA ASN A 410 22.63 -14.83 10.82
C ASN A 410 21.89 -13.83 11.70
N GLY A 411 21.86 -12.58 11.26
CA GLY A 411 21.08 -11.50 11.85
C GLY A 411 19.97 -11.04 10.91
N LEU A 412 18.75 -10.87 11.43
CA LEU A 412 17.59 -10.35 10.70
C LEU A 412 17.10 -9.01 11.26
N ASN A 413 16.65 -8.12 10.37
CA ASN A 413 16.09 -6.79 10.67
C ASN A 413 17.01 -5.91 11.54
N LEU A 414 18.30 -5.88 11.23
CA LEU A 414 19.33 -5.35 12.15
C LEU A 414 19.26 -3.82 12.33
N ILE A 415 19.18 -3.09 11.22
CA ILE A 415 19.24 -1.62 11.18
C ILE A 415 18.22 -1.11 10.17
N THR A 416 17.42 -0.12 10.56
CA THR A 416 16.44 0.58 9.70
C THR A 416 16.77 2.06 9.67
N TRP A 417 17.01 2.60 8.47
CA TRP A 417 17.14 4.03 8.19
C TRP A 417 15.80 4.55 7.66
N SER A 418 15.17 5.44 8.40
CA SER A 418 13.87 6.07 8.05
C SER A 418 13.84 7.52 8.54
N PRO A 419 13.18 8.45 7.84
CA PRO A 419 12.84 9.77 8.39
C PRO A 419 11.95 9.66 9.64
N PHE A 420 11.07 8.66 9.68
CA PHE A 420 10.17 8.41 10.80
C PHE A 420 10.87 7.65 11.94
N LYS A 421 10.69 8.11 13.19
CA LYS A 421 11.45 7.64 14.37
C LYS A 421 10.64 7.09 15.54
N MET A 422 9.32 7.29 15.59
CA MET A 422 8.52 6.98 16.79
C MET A 422 8.30 5.47 16.97
N TRP A 423 8.11 4.74 15.87
CA TRP A 423 8.02 3.28 15.83
C TRP A 423 8.49 2.74 14.48
N ASP A 424 8.36 1.43 14.25
CA ASP A 424 8.78 0.81 13.00
C ASP A 424 7.94 1.33 11.80
N PRO A 425 8.57 1.91 10.75
CA PRO A 425 7.85 2.50 9.63
C PRO A 425 7.02 1.50 8.82
N GLU A 426 7.32 0.20 8.87
CA GLU A 426 6.50 -0.83 8.20
C GLU A 426 5.13 -1.04 8.87
N LEU A 427 4.95 -0.61 10.13
CA LEU A 427 3.65 -0.65 10.81
C LEU A 427 2.69 0.44 10.33
N GLY A 428 3.18 1.46 9.61
CA GLY A 428 2.40 2.62 9.19
C GLY A 428 1.68 3.27 10.39
N GLY A 429 0.38 3.55 10.23
CA GLY A 429 -0.45 4.15 11.28
C GLY A 429 -0.73 3.25 12.50
N ARG A 430 -0.30 1.98 12.48
CA ARG A 430 -0.58 0.99 13.54
C ARG A 430 0.59 0.86 14.53
N GLY A 431 1.03 1.99 15.10
CA GLY A 431 2.22 2.03 15.96
C GLY A 431 2.20 1.15 17.21
N PHE A 432 1.00 0.77 17.69
CA PHE A 432 0.84 -0.10 18.86
C PHE A 432 0.87 -1.60 18.53
N ASN A 433 0.94 -1.98 17.25
CA ASN A 433 1.15 -3.38 16.88
C ASN A 433 2.55 -3.85 17.28
N TYR A 434 2.70 -5.15 17.49
CA TYR A 434 4.01 -5.73 17.77
C TYR A 434 5.02 -5.38 16.67
N PRO A 435 6.15 -4.77 17.03
CA PRO A 435 7.16 -4.38 16.06
C PRO A 435 7.90 -5.60 15.52
N ILE A 436 8.57 -5.39 14.40
CA ILE A 436 9.42 -6.40 13.78
C ILE A 436 10.63 -6.64 14.68
N GLN A 437 10.83 -7.91 15.04
CA GLN A 437 11.90 -8.29 15.95
C GLN A 437 13.26 -8.37 15.22
N LYS A 438 14.30 -7.97 15.95
CA LYS A 438 15.69 -8.27 15.59
C LYS A 438 15.99 -9.69 16.04
N VAL A 439 16.44 -10.54 15.12
CA VAL A 439 16.73 -11.94 15.40
C VAL A 439 18.21 -12.19 15.17
N PHE A 440 18.86 -12.85 16.11
CA PHE A 440 20.25 -13.28 16.02
C PHE A 440 20.31 -14.78 16.19
N ASN A 441 20.82 -15.48 15.19
CA ASN A 441 20.91 -16.94 15.17
C ASN A 441 22.36 -17.37 14.97
N VAL A 442 22.80 -18.33 15.76
CA VAL A 442 24.03 -19.09 15.51
C VAL A 442 23.63 -20.51 15.16
N GLY A 443 24.10 -21.01 14.03
CA GLY A 443 23.75 -22.34 13.53
C GLY A 443 24.97 -23.10 13.03
N LEU A 444 24.87 -24.42 13.09
CA LEU A 444 25.84 -25.34 12.51
C LEU A 444 25.10 -26.22 11.50
N ASN A 445 25.53 -26.19 10.25
CA ASN A 445 25.03 -27.07 9.21
C ASN A 445 26.07 -28.18 8.97
N VAL A 446 25.69 -29.44 9.19
CA VAL A 446 26.56 -30.62 9.01
C VAL A 446 25.93 -31.57 8.01
N ASN A 447 26.72 -31.97 7.01
CA ASN A 447 26.38 -33.07 6.11
C ASN A 447 27.34 -34.24 6.36
N LEU A 448 26.76 -35.41 6.62
CA LEU A 448 27.46 -36.69 6.85
C LEU A 448 27.99 -37.29 5.54
#